data_AF-A0A6L6QA80-F1
#
_entry.id   AF-A0A6L6QA80-F1
#
_cell.length_a   1.000
_cell.length_b   1.000
_cell.length_c   1.000
_cell.angle_alpha   90.00
_cell.angle_beta   90.00
_cell.angle_gamma   90.00
#
_symmetry.space_group_name_H-M   'P 1'
#
loop_
_entity.id
_entity.type
_entity.pdbx_description
1 polymer ?
#
loop_
_entity_poly.entity_id
_entity_poly.type
_entity_poly.pdbx_seq_one_letter_code
_entity_poly.pdbx_strand_id
1 'polypeptide(L)'
;MKPDRRPVLKAPRLQRRRLLQAGAAALLTRPWLPVLAAGRAGTNNSDAWRRADAIVAALKAPVRFRKEDFVVTHFGAQPCRTKQVKAWVTHDDQELVPTQADDAHDCYANFKAAIEACAAAGGGRVVIPKGYWYCAGPLVLRSNVHVHLQAGAHILFSQYPEHYAQHGEFDCAANGKLTLSRWQSNDCLNYSPMVYARDASNFALTGEDWSSTLDGQGGVAFNEAGECWWSWKGRNRTKNAVSQNTAPGYKEGQPTQVSPNPLNKPLAEMAPALDAAQRKLIEGEDDKWRGDERYLPALSEAGVPAEQRVFGRGHYLRPPMIHFINCSNVLLQGYHVRNTPFWQHHPVNCRNLVIRQVHAESRGPNSDGFDPEACDRVLVEDCVFDSGDDCIAIKAGKNRDTQYGPARNIVIQRCTMQSGHGAVTLGSEMSGGIEHVYARDLVFENAHWQTDPLNIAIRLKTNMNRGGYLRHFYVKNIKVPNGVQLSASHYALLPGSPIDTKGLSTAAGAVISFDCDYQPGADSVRLRPPEVSDVHIENVSVGNVAKGGVSGSCYQAIAILGPVVSDYNGPPPAPPVLPVRRVTIRNCDFGIPVNAAQPIWLYNVADLTLDNVRIGGKRLDTVLHA
;
A
#
# COMPACT_ATOMS: atom_id res chain seq x y z
N MET A 1 -21.38 -53.38 -10.02
CA MET A 1 -22.06 -52.27 -9.32
C MET A 1 -21.71 -52.30 -7.84
N LYS A 2 -20.77 -51.44 -7.43
CA LYS A 2 -20.52 -50.95 -6.06
C LYS A 2 -19.81 -49.59 -6.25
N PRO A 3 -20.20 -48.51 -5.55
CA PRO A 3 -19.54 -47.22 -5.71
C PRO A 3 -18.29 -47.14 -4.83
N ASP A 4 -17.21 -46.69 -5.44
CA ASP A 4 -15.88 -46.53 -4.87
C ASP A 4 -15.80 -45.21 -4.07
N ARG A 5 -15.48 -45.29 -2.78
CA ARG A 5 -15.32 -44.14 -1.88
C ARG A 5 -13.86 -43.71 -1.88
N ARG A 6 -13.52 -42.61 -2.55
CA ARG A 6 -12.22 -41.93 -2.38
C ARG A 6 -12.22 -41.06 -1.11
N PRO A 7 -11.10 -41.00 -0.36
CA PRO A 7 -11.02 -40.19 0.85
C PRO A 7 -10.82 -38.70 0.53
N VAL A 8 -11.51 -37.85 1.29
CA VAL A 8 -11.36 -36.39 1.29
C VAL A 8 -10.05 -36.02 1.99
N LEU A 9 -9.15 -35.34 1.28
CA LEU A 9 -7.92 -34.77 1.82
C LEU A 9 -8.26 -33.56 2.73
N LYS A 10 -7.82 -33.60 3.99
CA LYS A 10 -7.92 -32.47 4.94
C LYS A 10 -6.95 -31.35 4.57
N ALA A 11 -7.41 -30.10 4.63
CA ALA A 11 -6.58 -28.91 4.48
C ALA A 11 -5.47 -28.82 5.55
N PRO A 12 -4.29 -28.25 5.23
CA PRO A 12 -3.17 -28.16 6.17
C PRO A 12 -3.47 -27.14 7.28
N ARG A 13 -3.32 -27.56 8.54
CA ARG A 13 -3.42 -26.69 9.72
C ARG A 13 -2.20 -25.77 9.80
N LEU A 14 -2.43 -24.46 9.97
CA LEU A 14 -1.42 -23.50 10.42
C LEU A 14 -0.82 -24.00 11.75
N GLN A 15 0.45 -24.39 11.73
CA GLN A 15 1.15 -24.86 12.93
C GLN A 15 1.38 -23.68 13.89
N ARG A 16 0.61 -23.64 14.98
CA ARG A 16 0.99 -22.88 16.18
C ARG A 16 2.24 -23.52 16.79
N ARG A 17 3.36 -22.82 16.77
CA ARG A 17 4.53 -23.20 17.58
C ARG A 17 4.16 -23.06 19.07
N ARG A 18 4.04 -24.19 19.77
CA ARG A 18 4.01 -24.24 21.24
C ARG A 18 5.43 -24.10 21.77
N LEU A 19 5.70 -23.04 22.52
CA LEU A 19 6.90 -22.95 23.36
C LEU A 19 6.71 -23.86 24.58
N LEU A 20 7.68 -24.75 24.79
CA LEU A 20 7.77 -25.64 25.95
C LEU A 20 7.90 -24.81 27.23
N GLN A 21 6.94 -24.97 28.14
CA GLN A 21 7.11 -24.61 29.54
C GLN A 21 7.97 -25.68 30.21
N ALA A 22 9.17 -25.31 30.64
CA ALA A 22 9.90 -26.03 31.67
C ALA A 22 9.80 -25.21 32.96
N GLY A 23 9.26 -25.81 34.01
CA GLY A 23 9.13 -25.20 35.32
C GLY A 23 10.47 -25.06 36.04
N ALA A 24 10.61 -23.97 36.79
CA ALA A 24 11.47 -23.88 37.94
C ALA A 24 10.77 -23.01 38.98
N ALA A 25 10.61 -23.56 40.18
CA ALA A 25 9.95 -22.92 41.30
C ALA A 25 10.92 -22.04 42.11
N ALA A 26 10.33 -21.00 42.71
CA ALA A 26 10.64 -20.35 43.98
C ALA A 26 11.73 -19.25 44.06
N LEU A 27 11.24 -18.12 44.63
CA LEU A 27 11.88 -17.19 45.58
C LEU A 27 12.88 -16.14 45.03
N LEU A 28 12.44 -14.89 44.91
CA LEU A 28 12.71 -13.81 45.88
C LEU A 28 12.19 -12.46 45.37
N THR A 29 11.48 -11.75 46.25
CA THR A 29 10.98 -10.39 46.07
C THR A 29 12.14 -9.38 46.19
N ARG A 30 12.35 -8.52 45.18
CA ARG A 30 13.08 -7.24 45.33
C ARG A 30 12.52 -6.15 44.40
N PRO A 31 12.47 -4.89 44.87
CA PRO A 31 11.74 -3.81 44.22
C PRO A 31 12.48 -3.29 42.99
N TRP A 32 11.70 -2.83 42.00
CA TRP A 32 12.20 -2.12 40.85
C TRP A 32 12.81 -0.77 41.28
N LEU A 33 14.11 -0.61 41.09
CA LEU A 33 14.79 0.68 41.06
C LEU A 33 14.68 1.27 39.65
N PRO A 34 14.56 2.60 39.50
CA PRO A 34 14.44 3.25 38.19
C PRO A 34 15.79 3.17 37.47
N VAL A 35 15.78 2.72 36.22
CA VAL A 35 16.96 2.81 35.35
C VAL A 35 17.21 4.29 35.07
N LEU A 36 18.32 4.79 35.60
CA LEU A 36 18.90 6.09 35.31
C LEU A 36 19.19 6.24 33.80
N ALA A 37 18.95 7.47 33.34
CA ALA A 37 19.19 7.99 32.01
C ALA A 37 20.42 7.39 31.29
N ALA A 38 20.16 6.63 30.22
CA ALA A 38 21.16 6.34 29.20
C ALA A 38 21.26 7.55 28.25
N GLY A 39 22.47 8.09 28.13
CA GLY A 39 22.78 9.31 27.39
C GLY A 39 22.40 9.27 25.91
N ARG A 40 22.13 10.48 25.39
CA ARG A 40 21.90 10.80 23.98
C ARG A 40 23.08 10.33 23.11
N ALA A 41 22.95 9.17 22.49
CA ALA A 41 23.70 8.84 21.28
C ALA A 41 22.77 9.08 20.09
N GLY A 42 22.80 10.31 19.55
CA GLY A 42 22.19 10.58 18.25
C GLY A 42 22.87 9.69 17.21
N THR A 43 22.10 8.89 16.48
CA THR A 43 22.62 8.13 15.35
C THR A 43 23.17 9.14 14.34
N ASN A 44 24.49 9.14 14.15
CA ASN A 44 25.13 10.10 13.25
C ASN A 44 24.63 9.85 11.82
N ASN A 45 24.21 10.88 11.07
CA ASN A 45 23.58 10.70 9.74
C ASN A 45 24.48 9.94 8.73
N SER A 46 25.80 10.00 8.92
CA SER A 46 26.75 9.20 8.14
C SER A 46 26.60 7.69 8.35
N ASP A 47 26.16 7.25 9.53
CA ASP A 47 25.92 5.84 9.84
C ASP A 47 24.63 5.32 9.20
N ALA A 48 23.61 6.16 9.15
CA ALA A 48 22.35 5.87 8.47
C ALA A 48 22.57 5.56 6.98
N TRP A 49 23.34 6.38 6.26
CA TRP A 49 23.60 6.15 4.84
C TRP A 49 24.54 4.97 4.57
N ARG A 50 25.50 4.67 5.45
CA ARG A 50 26.30 3.42 5.36
C ARG A 50 25.40 2.19 5.44
N ARG A 51 24.38 2.20 6.30
CA ARG A 51 23.39 1.12 6.38
C ARG A 51 22.58 1.00 5.09
N ALA A 52 22.17 2.12 4.48
CA ALA A 52 21.52 2.12 3.18
C ALA A 52 22.40 1.48 2.10
N ASP A 53 23.68 1.86 2.02
CA ASP A 53 24.63 1.30 1.04
C ASP A 53 24.88 -0.20 1.26
N ALA A 54 24.92 -0.66 2.51
CA ALA A 54 25.02 -2.09 2.83
C ALA A 54 23.79 -2.89 2.36
N ILE A 55 22.58 -2.31 2.48
CA ILE A 55 21.35 -2.93 1.95
C ILE A 55 21.43 -3.04 0.43
N VAL A 56 21.81 -1.96 -0.26
CA VAL A 56 21.97 -1.94 -1.73
C VAL A 56 22.99 -3.00 -2.17
N ALA A 57 24.15 -3.07 -1.51
CA ALA A 57 25.18 -4.05 -1.84
C ALA A 57 24.69 -5.50 -1.64
N ALA A 58 23.97 -5.77 -0.55
CA ALA A 58 23.42 -7.09 -0.26
C ALA A 58 22.34 -7.53 -1.27
N LEU A 59 21.62 -6.57 -1.88
CA LEU A 59 20.50 -6.83 -2.78
C LEU A 59 20.85 -6.67 -4.27
N LYS A 60 22.14 -6.56 -4.63
CA LYS A 60 22.56 -6.41 -6.03
C LYS A 60 22.08 -7.55 -6.95
N ALA A 61 22.10 -8.79 -6.45
CA ALA A 61 21.69 -9.99 -7.17
C ALA A 61 20.94 -10.94 -6.20
N PRO A 62 19.64 -10.69 -5.94
CA PRO A 62 18.90 -11.36 -4.87
C PRO A 62 18.53 -12.81 -5.18
N VAL A 63 18.59 -13.23 -6.45
CA VAL A 63 18.07 -14.51 -6.93
C VAL A 63 19.03 -15.20 -7.90
N ARG A 64 18.94 -16.53 -7.97
CA ARG A 64 19.68 -17.37 -8.92
C ARG A 64 18.80 -18.52 -9.38
N PHE A 65 18.87 -18.82 -10.68
CA PHE A 65 18.01 -19.84 -11.29
C PHE A 65 18.83 -20.89 -12.03
N ARG A 66 18.25 -22.07 -12.14
CA ARG A 66 18.70 -23.10 -13.08
C ARG A 66 18.54 -22.56 -14.52
N LYS A 67 19.49 -22.89 -15.39
CA LYS A 67 19.47 -22.47 -16.81
C LYS A 67 18.64 -23.46 -17.64
N GLU A 68 17.34 -23.45 -17.43
CA GLU A 68 16.38 -24.23 -18.23
C GLU A 68 15.13 -23.39 -18.47
N ASP A 69 14.64 -23.41 -19.71
CA ASP A 69 13.47 -22.65 -20.13
C ASP A 69 12.23 -23.54 -20.26
N PHE A 70 11.11 -23.05 -19.72
CA PHE A 70 9.78 -23.63 -19.79
C PHE A 70 8.90 -22.66 -20.58
N VAL A 71 8.91 -22.77 -21.90
CA VAL A 71 8.16 -21.87 -22.79
C VAL A 71 6.68 -22.21 -22.75
N VAL A 72 5.82 -21.23 -22.46
CA VAL A 72 4.38 -21.45 -22.22
C VAL A 72 3.63 -22.08 -23.40
N THR A 73 4.11 -21.90 -24.63
CA THR A 73 3.53 -22.53 -25.84
C THR A 73 3.71 -24.04 -25.87
N HIS A 74 4.78 -24.57 -25.24
CA HIS A 74 4.96 -26.02 -25.08
C HIS A 74 3.94 -26.64 -24.12
N PHE A 75 3.28 -25.80 -23.31
CA PHE A 75 2.19 -26.19 -22.42
C PHE A 75 0.82 -25.89 -23.02
N GLY A 76 0.76 -25.48 -24.30
CA GLY A 76 -0.49 -25.23 -25.03
C GLY A 76 -1.05 -23.81 -24.92
N ALA A 77 -0.31 -22.86 -24.32
CA ALA A 77 -0.72 -21.45 -24.34
C ALA A 77 -0.71 -20.92 -25.78
N GLN A 78 -1.67 -20.06 -26.12
CA GLN A 78 -1.78 -19.46 -27.44
C GLN A 78 -1.96 -17.94 -27.31
N PRO A 79 -1.28 -17.13 -28.14
CA PRO A 79 -1.54 -15.70 -28.17
C PRO A 79 -2.94 -15.44 -28.74
N CYS A 80 -3.59 -14.37 -28.29
CA CYS A 80 -4.90 -13.95 -28.75
C CYS A 80 -4.82 -12.70 -29.63
N ARG A 81 -5.86 -12.49 -30.44
CA ARG A 81 -6.13 -11.18 -31.05
C ARG A 81 -6.72 -10.24 -30.00
N THR A 82 -6.63 -8.94 -30.26
CA THR A 82 -7.26 -7.92 -29.43
C THR A 82 -8.39 -7.22 -30.16
N LYS A 83 -9.39 -6.76 -29.42
CA LYS A 83 -10.39 -5.80 -29.88
C LYS A 83 -10.26 -4.50 -29.08
N GLN A 84 -10.79 -3.41 -29.61
CA GLN A 84 -10.83 -2.12 -28.91
C GLN A 84 -12.14 -1.99 -28.13
N VAL A 85 -12.06 -1.61 -26.86
CA VAL A 85 -13.23 -1.32 -26.03
C VAL A 85 -13.07 0.02 -25.35
N LYS A 86 -14.18 0.72 -25.12
CA LYS A 86 -14.16 1.93 -24.32
C LYS A 86 -14.01 1.55 -22.84
N ALA A 87 -12.97 2.04 -22.19
CA ALA A 87 -12.67 1.74 -20.79
C ALA A 87 -12.21 3.01 -20.07
N TRP A 88 -12.31 2.98 -18.74
CA TRP A 88 -11.71 4.02 -17.90
C TRP A 88 -10.20 3.84 -17.85
N VAL A 89 -9.45 4.94 -17.96
CA VAL A 89 -7.98 4.96 -17.87
C VAL A 89 -7.48 5.86 -16.73
N THR A 90 -8.31 6.82 -16.31
CA THR A 90 -8.11 7.66 -15.11
C THR A 90 -9.43 7.74 -14.33
N HIS A 91 -9.49 8.59 -13.30
CA HIS A 91 -10.74 8.88 -12.60
C HIS A 91 -11.77 9.58 -13.50
N ASP A 92 -11.31 10.40 -14.44
CA ASP A 92 -12.16 11.30 -15.22
C ASP A 92 -12.21 10.94 -16.72
N ASP A 93 -11.26 10.14 -17.21
CA ASP A 93 -11.09 9.88 -18.63
C ASP A 93 -11.40 8.45 -19.04
N GLN A 94 -12.01 8.33 -20.23
CA GLN A 94 -12.20 7.07 -20.93
C GLN A 94 -11.51 7.11 -22.29
N GLU A 95 -10.88 6.00 -22.64
CA GLU A 95 -10.21 5.80 -23.94
C GLU A 95 -10.63 4.48 -24.57
N LEU A 96 -10.32 4.32 -25.87
CA LEU A 96 -10.35 3.01 -26.51
C LEU A 96 -9.07 2.25 -26.15
N VAL A 97 -9.22 1.14 -25.43
CA VAL A 97 -8.10 0.31 -24.99
C VAL A 97 -8.19 -1.09 -25.62
N PRO A 98 -7.04 -1.73 -25.90
CA PRO A 98 -7.02 -3.12 -26.36
C PRO A 98 -7.42 -4.06 -25.22
N THR A 99 -8.37 -4.95 -25.50
CA THR A 99 -8.76 -6.08 -24.64
C THR A 99 -8.75 -7.36 -25.48
N GLN A 100 -8.88 -8.52 -24.84
CA GLN A 100 -8.96 -9.79 -25.53
C GLN A 100 -10.14 -9.86 -26.52
N ALA A 101 -9.94 -10.50 -27.67
CA ALA A 101 -11.06 -10.87 -28.55
C ALA A 101 -11.98 -11.90 -27.87
N ASP A 102 -13.24 -12.00 -28.30
CA ASP A 102 -14.24 -12.88 -27.68
C ASP A 102 -13.91 -14.37 -27.78
N ASP A 103 -13.08 -14.74 -28.76
CA ASP A 103 -12.58 -16.09 -29.01
C ASP A 103 -11.18 -16.35 -28.41
N ALA A 104 -10.68 -15.46 -27.55
CA ALA A 104 -9.35 -15.57 -26.98
C ALA A 104 -9.17 -16.86 -26.16
N HIS A 105 -8.09 -17.58 -26.44
CA HIS A 105 -7.69 -18.76 -25.67
C HIS A 105 -7.29 -18.35 -24.24
N ASP A 106 -7.93 -18.93 -23.23
CA ASP A 106 -7.55 -18.73 -21.83
C ASP A 106 -6.26 -19.49 -21.51
N CYS A 107 -5.20 -18.73 -21.24
CA CYS A 107 -3.88 -19.25 -20.94
C CYS A 107 -3.67 -19.65 -19.47
N TYR A 108 -4.66 -19.45 -18.58
CA TYR A 108 -4.49 -19.70 -17.14
C TYR A 108 -3.96 -21.12 -16.85
N ALA A 109 -4.61 -22.15 -17.39
CA ALA A 109 -4.21 -23.54 -17.18
C ALA A 109 -2.80 -23.84 -17.75
N ASN A 110 -2.44 -23.21 -18.87
CA ASN A 110 -1.16 -23.40 -19.55
C ASN A 110 -0.02 -22.73 -18.77
N PHE A 111 -0.22 -21.49 -18.29
CA PHE A 111 0.72 -20.77 -17.44
C PHE A 111 0.95 -21.51 -16.12
N LYS A 112 -0.14 -21.97 -15.49
CA LYS A 112 -0.06 -22.81 -14.29
C LYS A 112 0.78 -24.07 -14.53
N ALA A 113 0.52 -24.79 -15.62
CA ALA A 113 1.26 -26.01 -15.95
C ALA A 113 2.75 -25.74 -16.19
N ALA A 114 3.11 -24.66 -16.89
CA ALA A 114 4.50 -24.28 -17.12
C ALA A 114 5.25 -23.95 -15.82
N ILE A 115 4.61 -23.19 -14.92
CA ILE A 115 5.16 -22.85 -13.60
C ILE A 115 5.32 -24.10 -12.73
N GLU A 116 4.33 -24.98 -12.71
CA GLU A 116 4.40 -26.21 -11.92
C GLU A 116 5.47 -27.17 -12.44
N ALA A 117 5.60 -27.31 -13.76
CA ALA A 117 6.67 -28.10 -14.37
C ALA A 117 8.05 -27.53 -14.05
N CYS A 118 8.22 -26.21 -14.16
CA CYS A 118 9.45 -25.51 -13.81
C CYS A 118 9.83 -25.75 -12.34
N ALA A 119 8.88 -25.58 -11.42
CA ALA A 119 9.10 -25.82 -10.00
C ALA A 119 9.44 -27.30 -9.71
N ALA A 120 8.72 -28.24 -10.34
CA ALA A 120 8.95 -29.68 -10.17
C ALA A 120 10.33 -30.11 -10.68
N ALA A 121 10.88 -29.42 -11.67
CA ALA A 121 12.23 -29.64 -12.19
C ALA A 121 13.34 -28.99 -11.31
N GLY A 122 12.99 -28.44 -10.15
CA GLY A 122 13.93 -27.76 -9.25
C GLY A 122 14.15 -26.29 -9.57
N GLY A 123 13.33 -25.70 -10.45
CA GLY A 123 13.41 -24.31 -10.85
C GLY A 123 13.96 -24.11 -12.27
N GLY A 124 13.92 -22.86 -12.72
CA GLY A 124 14.22 -22.49 -14.09
C GLY A 124 13.49 -21.21 -14.48
N ARG A 125 13.40 -20.94 -15.78
CA ARG A 125 12.74 -19.77 -16.34
C ARG A 125 11.50 -20.15 -17.13
N VAL A 126 10.34 -19.67 -16.72
CA VAL A 126 9.09 -19.76 -17.49
C VAL A 126 9.06 -18.57 -18.45
N VAL A 127 9.05 -18.85 -19.76
CA VAL A 127 9.15 -17.82 -20.80
C VAL A 127 7.79 -17.58 -21.45
N ILE A 128 7.34 -16.33 -21.44
CA ILE A 128 6.15 -15.85 -22.15
C ILE A 128 6.63 -15.04 -23.37
N PRO A 129 6.48 -15.58 -24.60
CA PRO A 129 6.94 -14.90 -25.79
C PRO A 129 6.16 -13.63 -26.14
N LYS A 130 6.68 -12.88 -27.11
CA LYS A 130 5.97 -11.76 -27.75
C LYS A 130 4.55 -12.17 -28.18
N GLY A 131 3.57 -11.32 -27.90
CA GLY A 131 2.15 -11.54 -28.23
C GLY A 131 1.22 -11.07 -27.11
N TYR A 132 -0.08 -11.01 -27.39
CA TYR A 132 -1.11 -10.79 -26.38
C TYR A 132 -1.57 -12.14 -25.83
N TRP A 133 -1.68 -12.27 -24.51
CA TRP A 133 -2.03 -13.51 -23.83
C TRP A 133 -3.16 -13.25 -22.84
N TYR A 134 -4.34 -13.80 -23.10
CA TYR A 134 -5.46 -13.68 -22.17
C TYR A 134 -5.31 -14.69 -21.03
N CYS A 135 -5.46 -14.24 -19.77
CA CYS A 135 -5.37 -15.08 -18.58
C CYS A 135 -6.60 -14.90 -17.69
N ALA A 136 -7.50 -15.88 -17.68
CA ALA A 136 -8.71 -15.91 -16.87
C ALA A 136 -8.45 -16.54 -15.48
N GLY A 137 -7.46 -16.03 -14.77
CA GLY A 137 -7.12 -16.52 -13.43
C GLY A 137 -5.78 -15.98 -12.93
N PRO A 138 -5.37 -16.35 -11.71
CA PRO A 138 -4.15 -15.85 -11.10
C PRO A 138 -2.90 -16.54 -11.66
N LEU A 139 -1.85 -15.75 -11.93
CA LEU A 139 -0.50 -16.26 -12.17
C LEU A 139 0.18 -16.53 -10.83
N VAL A 140 0.15 -17.78 -10.37
CA VAL A 140 0.67 -18.14 -9.04
C VAL A 140 2.13 -18.59 -9.11
N LEU A 141 3.04 -17.77 -8.59
CA LEU A 141 4.48 -18.04 -8.58
C LEU A 141 4.86 -19.10 -7.53
N ARG A 142 6.04 -19.70 -7.72
CA ARG A 142 6.59 -20.79 -6.90
C ARG A 142 8.07 -20.54 -6.62
N SER A 143 8.58 -21.18 -5.57
CA SER A 143 10.01 -21.12 -5.26
C SER A 143 10.86 -21.60 -6.44
N ASN A 144 12.01 -20.95 -6.65
CA ASN A 144 12.97 -21.23 -7.72
C ASN A 144 12.44 -21.00 -9.16
N VAL A 145 11.28 -20.36 -9.33
CA VAL A 145 10.72 -20.05 -10.65
C VAL A 145 10.99 -18.59 -11.03
N HIS A 146 11.53 -18.40 -12.23
CA HIS A 146 11.69 -17.10 -12.87
C HIS A 146 10.66 -16.97 -14.00
N VAL A 147 9.58 -16.22 -13.78
CA VAL A 147 8.67 -15.87 -14.88
C VAL A 147 9.25 -14.68 -15.64
N HIS A 148 9.43 -14.85 -16.94
CA HIS A 148 10.04 -13.87 -17.83
C HIS A 148 9.16 -13.60 -19.04
N LEU A 149 8.77 -12.33 -19.19
CA LEU A 149 8.08 -11.81 -20.36
C LEU A 149 9.13 -11.28 -21.34
N GLN A 150 9.08 -11.77 -22.59
CA GLN A 150 9.91 -11.22 -23.66
C GLN A 150 9.42 -9.83 -24.07
N ALA A 151 10.25 -9.10 -24.83
CA ALA A 151 9.87 -7.84 -25.43
C ALA A 151 8.60 -8.01 -26.30
N GLY A 152 7.59 -7.18 -26.04
CA GLY A 152 6.27 -7.19 -26.69
C GLY A 152 5.34 -8.32 -26.22
N ALA A 153 5.61 -8.97 -25.09
CA ALA A 153 4.66 -9.85 -24.43
C ALA A 153 3.67 -9.03 -23.59
N HIS A 154 2.38 -9.20 -23.82
CA HIS A 154 1.30 -8.52 -23.09
C HIS A 154 0.38 -9.55 -22.45
N ILE A 155 0.38 -9.66 -21.12
CA ILE A 155 -0.62 -10.46 -20.41
C ILE A 155 -1.83 -9.58 -20.14
N LEU A 156 -2.98 -9.96 -20.70
CA LEU A 156 -4.28 -9.36 -20.43
C LEU A 156 -4.97 -10.21 -19.35
N PHE A 157 -4.88 -9.78 -18.09
CA PHE A 157 -5.59 -10.44 -17.01
C PHE A 157 -7.09 -10.18 -17.13
N SER A 158 -7.89 -11.20 -16.91
CA SER A 158 -9.35 -11.08 -16.98
C SER A 158 -9.89 -9.93 -16.12
N GLN A 159 -10.81 -9.15 -16.67
CA GLN A 159 -11.58 -8.15 -15.94
C GLN A 159 -12.72 -8.73 -15.09
N TYR A 160 -13.07 -10.01 -15.28
CA TYR A 160 -14.21 -10.63 -14.60
C TYR A 160 -13.83 -11.09 -13.17
N PRO A 161 -14.51 -10.61 -12.11
CA PRO A 161 -14.23 -11.03 -10.73
C PRO A 161 -14.36 -12.53 -10.47
N GLU A 162 -15.28 -13.17 -11.18
CA GLU A 162 -15.56 -14.60 -11.03
C GLU A 162 -14.33 -15.48 -11.28
N HIS A 163 -13.46 -15.12 -12.23
CA HIS A 163 -12.24 -15.87 -12.52
C HIS A 163 -11.23 -15.87 -11.34
N TYR A 164 -11.32 -14.90 -10.42
CA TYR A 164 -10.46 -14.83 -9.23
C TYR A 164 -11.09 -15.48 -7.99
N ALA A 165 -12.31 -16.01 -8.10
CA ALA A 165 -13.01 -16.78 -7.07
C ALA A 165 -13.13 -18.28 -7.43
N GLN A 166 -12.34 -18.77 -8.40
CA GLN A 166 -12.37 -20.16 -8.87
C GLN A 166 -11.15 -20.99 -8.48
N HIS A 167 -10.05 -20.35 -8.12
CA HIS A 167 -8.73 -20.98 -8.07
C HIS A 167 -7.98 -20.81 -6.76
N GLY A 168 -8.56 -20.09 -5.79
CA GLY A 168 -7.94 -19.92 -4.48
C GLY A 168 -7.88 -21.21 -3.65
N GLU A 169 -6.97 -21.24 -2.68
CA GLU A 169 -6.71 -22.41 -1.85
C GLU A 169 -7.79 -22.71 -0.79
N PHE A 170 -8.71 -21.78 -0.51
CA PHE A 170 -9.78 -21.91 0.48
C PHE A 170 -11.14 -22.03 -0.20
N ASP A 171 -11.80 -23.18 -0.07
CA ASP A 171 -13.19 -23.35 -0.48
C ASP A 171 -14.13 -22.70 0.53
N CYS A 172 -14.70 -21.55 0.17
CA CYS A 172 -15.57 -20.74 1.01
C CYS A 172 -17.05 -20.89 0.63
N ALA A 173 -17.43 -22.03 0.06
CA ALA A 173 -18.80 -22.34 -0.36
C ALA A 173 -19.37 -21.28 -1.33
N ALA A 174 -20.46 -20.60 -0.95
CA ALA A 174 -21.13 -19.63 -1.81
C ALA A 174 -20.24 -18.45 -2.21
N ASN A 175 -19.23 -18.12 -1.39
CA ASN A 175 -18.28 -17.05 -1.62
C ASN A 175 -17.20 -17.39 -2.66
N GLY A 176 -17.08 -18.67 -3.06
CA GLY A 176 -16.12 -19.17 -4.05
C GLY A 176 -14.83 -19.73 -3.44
N LYS A 177 -13.88 -20.06 -4.31
CA LYS A 177 -12.53 -20.52 -3.94
C LYS A 177 -11.59 -19.32 -3.86
N LEU A 178 -11.27 -18.93 -2.63
CA LEU A 178 -10.60 -17.69 -2.27
C LEU A 178 -9.17 -17.93 -1.78
N THR A 179 -8.40 -16.86 -1.76
CA THR A 179 -6.98 -16.87 -1.38
C THR A 179 -6.80 -16.06 -0.09
N LEU A 180 -5.81 -16.43 0.73
CA LEU A 180 -5.40 -15.56 1.84
C LEU A 180 -4.81 -14.27 1.26
N SER A 181 -5.41 -13.14 1.62
CA SER A 181 -5.03 -11.82 1.11
C SER A 181 -4.97 -10.80 2.25
N ARG A 182 -4.52 -9.59 1.94
CA ARG A 182 -4.67 -8.43 2.82
C ARG A 182 -5.30 -7.26 2.07
N TRP A 183 -6.41 -6.75 2.59
CA TRP A 183 -7.07 -5.58 2.03
C TRP A 183 -6.91 -4.40 2.99
N GLN A 184 -6.26 -3.32 2.53
CA GLN A 184 -5.82 -2.20 3.36
C GLN A 184 -5.17 -2.65 4.69
N SER A 185 -4.24 -3.60 4.56
CA SER A 185 -3.42 -4.15 5.64
C SER A 185 -4.18 -4.91 6.75
N ASN A 186 -5.38 -5.41 6.47
CA ASN A 186 -6.08 -6.41 7.30
C ASN A 186 -6.19 -7.75 6.57
N ASP A 187 -5.93 -8.87 7.27
CA ASP A 187 -6.01 -10.20 6.67
C ASP A 187 -7.45 -10.62 6.39
N CYS A 188 -7.68 -11.25 5.24
CA CYS A 188 -8.96 -11.82 4.85
C CYS A 188 -8.83 -12.98 3.85
N LEU A 189 -9.92 -13.71 3.63
CA LEU A 189 -10.09 -14.57 2.48
C LEU A 189 -10.87 -13.80 1.42
N ASN A 190 -10.26 -13.54 0.26
CA ASN A 190 -10.85 -12.71 -0.80
C ASN A 190 -10.47 -13.22 -2.21
N TYR A 191 -10.97 -12.53 -3.25
CA TYR A 191 -10.56 -12.75 -4.64
C TYR A 191 -9.03 -12.87 -4.76
N SER A 192 -8.59 -13.82 -5.57
CA SER A 192 -7.17 -14.05 -5.82
C SER A 192 -6.54 -12.84 -6.50
N PRO A 193 -5.35 -12.38 -6.06
CA PRO A 193 -4.53 -11.41 -6.79
C PRO A 193 -4.17 -11.92 -8.18
N MET A 194 -4.00 -11.02 -9.15
CA MET A 194 -3.69 -11.38 -10.55
C MET A 194 -2.33 -12.07 -10.67
N VAL A 195 -1.33 -11.63 -9.91
CA VAL A 195 -0.08 -12.34 -9.69
C VAL A 195 0.07 -12.59 -8.19
N TYR A 196 0.26 -13.85 -7.81
CA TYR A 196 0.25 -14.25 -6.41
C TYR A 196 1.42 -15.15 -6.04
N ALA A 197 1.96 -14.99 -4.83
CA ALA A 197 2.89 -15.93 -4.22
C ALA A 197 2.68 -15.97 -2.71
N ARG A 198 2.78 -17.15 -2.12
CA ARG A 198 2.74 -17.32 -0.67
C ARG A 198 3.75 -18.36 -0.25
N ASP A 199 4.47 -18.07 0.83
CA ASP A 199 5.48 -18.97 1.41
C ASP A 199 6.55 -19.43 0.39
N ALA A 200 6.88 -18.56 -0.58
CA ALA A 200 7.81 -18.85 -1.66
C ALA A 200 9.17 -18.18 -1.45
N SER A 201 10.25 -18.80 -1.97
CA SER A 201 11.60 -18.25 -1.90
C SER A 201 12.35 -18.37 -3.22
N ASN A 202 13.24 -17.41 -3.50
CA ASN A 202 14.09 -17.39 -4.69
C ASN A 202 13.24 -17.41 -5.98
N PHE A 203 12.46 -16.38 -6.24
CA PHE A 203 11.65 -16.29 -7.45
C PHE A 203 11.73 -14.90 -8.08
N ALA A 204 11.43 -14.82 -9.36
CA ALA A 204 11.46 -13.57 -10.11
C ALA A 204 10.27 -13.42 -11.05
N LEU A 205 9.79 -12.19 -11.20
CA LEU A 205 8.91 -11.76 -12.28
C LEU A 205 9.62 -10.64 -13.03
N THR A 206 9.88 -10.87 -14.32
CA THR A 206 10.66 -9.92 -15.12
C THR A 206 10.06 -9.68 -16.49
N GLY A 207 10.23 -8.46 -17.00
CA GLY A 207 10.11 -8.10 -18.40
C GLY A 207 11.48 -7.87 -19.02
N GLU A 208 11.61 -8.10 -20.32
CA GLU A 208 12.81 -7.78 -21.09
C GLU A 208 12.98 -6.25 -21.22
N ASP A 209 11.88 -5.54 -21.41
CA ASP A 209 11.77 -4.07 -21.38
C ASP A 209 10.31 -3.65 -21.10
N TRP A 210 10.00 -2.35 -21.13
CA TRP A 210 8.64 -1.85 -20.85
C TRP A 210 7.59 -2.16 -21.93
N SER A 211 7.95 -2.84 -23.03
CA SER A 211 6.96 -3.48 -23.91
C SER A 211 6.46 -4.81 -23.36
N SER A 212 7.16 -5.40 -22.37
CA SER A 212 6.67 -6.53 -21.57
C SER A 212 5.63 -6.03 -20.55
N THR A 213 4.34 -6.27 -20.83
CA THR A 213 3.22 -5.65 -20.11
C THR A 213 2.40 -6.66 -19.31
N LEU A 214 2.05 -6.29 -18.08
CA LEU A 214 1.03 -6.90 -17.24
C LEU A 214 -0.15 -5.93 -17.15
N ASP A 215 -1.27 -6.25 -17.80
CA ASP A 215 -2.46 -5.39 -17.83
C ASP A 215 -3.57 -5.99 -16.97
N GLY A 216 -3.94 -5.27 -15.91
CA GLY A 216 -4.99 -5.69 -14.98
C GLY A 216 -6.42 -5.41 -15.44
N GLN A 217 -6.61 -4.67 -16.53
CA GLN A 217 -7.92 -4.31 -17.09
C GLN A 217 -8.93 -3.75 -16.06
N GLY A 218 -8.43 -3.02 -15.05
CA GLY A 218 -9.19 -2.51 -13.90
C GLY A 218 -10.38 -1.60 -14.25
N GLY A 219 -10.21 -0.78 -15.29
CA GLY A 219 -11.25 0.11 -15.82
C GLY A 219 -12.09 -0.47 -16.96
N VAL A 220 -11.84 -1.72 -17.38
CA VAL A 220 -12.61 -2.41 -18.42
C VAL A 220 -13.89 -2.97 -17.83
N ALA A 221 -15.01 -2.74 -18.50
CA ALA A 221 -16.30 -3.24 -18.03
C ALA A 221 -16.38 -4.77 -18.11
N PHE A 222 -16.95 -5.40 -17.08
CA PHE A 222 -17.21 -6.84 -17.01
C PHE A 222 -18.70 -7.19 -17.10
N ASN A 223 -19.59 -6.21 -17.25
CA ASN A 223 -21.02 -6.43 -17.49
C ASN A 223 -21.66 -5.31 -18.33
N GLU A 224 -22.91 -5.53 -18.77
CA GLU A 224 -23.69 -4.57 -19.58
C GLU A 224 -24.03 -3.28 -18.82
N ALA A 225 -24.06 -3.34 -17.48
CA ALA A 225 -24.25 -2.16 -16.64
C ALA A 225 -23.01 -1.24 -16.66
N GLY A 226 -21.91 -1.64 -17.27
CA GLY A 226 -20.67 -0.86 -17.35
C GLY A 226 -19.85 -0.92 -16.06
N GLU A 227 -20.12 -1.89 -15.19
CA GLU A 227 -19.32 -2.09 -13.98
C GLU A 227 -17.94 -2.60 -14.37
N CYS A 228 -16.94 -2.04 -13.71
CA CYS A 228 -15.55 -2.46 -13.76
C CYS A 228 -15.02 -2.57 -12.33
N TRP A 229 -13.81 -3.08 -12.13
CA TRP A 229 -13.22 -3.18 -10.80
C TRP A 229 -13.29 -1.84 -10.07
N TRP A 230 -12.89 -0.75 -10.72
CA TRP A 230 -12.85 0.59 -10.13
C TRP A 230 -14.20 1.09 -9.61
N SER A 231 -15.31 0.65 -10.19
CA SER A 231 -16.66 1.04 -9.75
C SER A 231 -16.95 0.63 -8.29
N TRP A 232 -16.32 -0.45 -7.81
CA TRP A 232 -16.49 -0.95 -6.44
C TRP A 232 -15.97 -0.02 -5.36
N LYS A 233 -15.16 1.00 -5.71
CA LYS A 233 -14.77 2.04 -4.76
C LYS A 233 -15.96 2.90 -4.31
N GLY A 234 -16.95 3.10 -5.18
CA GLY A 234 -18.12 3.94 -4.89
C GLY A 234 -17.84 5.43 -4.85
N ARG A 235 -18.64 6.18 -4.08
CA ARG A 235 -18.44 7.62 -3.88
C ARG A 235 -17.27 7.87 -2.93
N ASN A 236 -16.28 8.65 -3.39
CA ASN A 236 -15.24 9.14 -2.49
C ASN A 236 -15.68 10.49 -1.91
N ARG A 237 -15.66 10.63 -0.58
CA ARG A 237 -16.09 11.87 0.10
C ARG A 237 -14.93 12.81 0.43
N THR A 238 -13.72 12.54 -0.06
CA THR A 238 -12.57 13.41 0.24
C THR A 238 -12.76 14.77 -0.45
N LYS A 239 -12.81 15.84 0.34
CA LYS A 239 -12.85 17.22 -0.16
C LYS A 239 -11.44 17.63 -0.62
N ASN A 240 -11.08 17.18 -1.82
CA ASN A 240 -9.85 17.61 -2.49
C ASN A 240 -10.25 18.58 -3.61
N ALA A 241 -9.40 19.57 -3.92
CA ALA A 241 -9.65 20.51 -5.01
C ALA A 241 -9.62 19.86 -6.40
N VAL A 242 -9.06 18.65 -6.49
CA VAL A 242 -9.10 17.75 -7.65
C VAL A 242 -10.13 16.67 -7.31
N SER A 243 -11.34 16.76 -7.87
CA SER A 243 -12.47 15.96 -7.41
C SER A 243 -12.29 14.48 -7.77
N GLN A 244 -12.21 13.59 -6.77
CA GLN A 244 -12.40 12.15 -6.95
C GLN A 244 -13.81 11.71 -6.50
N ASN A 245 -14.82 12.58 -6.59
CA ASN A 245 -16.12 12.45 -5.92
C ASN A 245 -16.85 11.11 -6.18
N THR A 246 -16.68 10.55 -7.37
CA THR A 246 -17.27 9.27 -7.78
C THR A 246 -16.24 8.44 -8.51
N ALA A 247 -16.11 7.17 -8.13
CA ALA A 247 -15.21 6.26 -8.80
C ALA A 247 -15.64 5.99 -10.25
N PRO A 248 -14.69 5.70 -11.15
CA PRO A 248 -14.96 5.28 -12.52
C PRO A 248 -16.03 4.19 -12.63
N GLY A 249 -17.05 4.44 -13.45
CA GLY A 249 -18.13 3.49 -13.72
C GLY A 249 -19.14 3.27 -12.57
N TYR A 250 -18.99 3.95 -11.43
CA TYR A 250 -19.96 3.85 -10.34
C TYR A 250 -21.31 4.47 -10.70
N LYS A 251 -22.40 3.80 -10.32
CA LYS A 251 -23.78 4.30 -10.43
C LYS A 251 -24.48 4.29 -9.08
N GLU A 252 -25.33 5.28 -8.83
CA GLU A 252 -26.09 5.35 -7.58
C GLU A 252 -26.92 4.08 -7.36
N GLY A 253 -26.92 3.57 -6.12
CA GLY A 253 -27.60 2.32 -5.76
C GLY A 253 -26.80 1.04 -6.09
N GLN A 254 -25.69 1.14 -6.83
CA GLN A 254 -24.78 0.01 -7.01
C GLN A 254 -24.12 -0.35 -5.66
N PRO A 255 -24.05 -1.65 -5.31
CA PRO A 255 -23.25 -2.11 -4.18
C PRO A 255 -21.76 -1.82 -4.37
N THR A 256 -21.07 -1.46 -3.29
CA THR A 256 -19.66 -1.04 -3.29
C THR A 256 -18.99 -1.46 -1.99
N GLN A 257 -17.68 -1.25 -1.87
CA GLN A 257 -16.94 -1.49 -0.63
C GLN A 257 -17.49 -0.68 0.57
N VAL A 258 -18.19 0.45 0.33
CA VAL A 258 -18.73 1.32 1.37
C VAL A 258 -20.21 1.06 1.67
N SER A 259 -20.91 0.36 0.77
CA SER A 259 -22.35 0.08 0.91
C SER A 259 -22.57 -0.96 2.02
N PRO A 260 -23.47 -0.74 2.99
CA PRO A 260 -23.83 -1.77 3.96
C PRO A 260 -24.21 -3.08 3.27
N ASN A 261 -23.49 -4.16 3.58
CA ASN A 261 -23.69 -5.45 2.95
C ASN A 261 -24.50 -6.37 3.88
N PRO A 262 -25.68 -6.87 3.48
CA PRO A 262 -26.46 -7.78 4.31
C PRO A 262 -25.76 -9.11 4.60
N LEU A 263 -24.73 -9.48 3.82
CA LEU A 263 -23.89 -10.65 4.08
C LEU A 263 -22.94 -10.46 5.28
N ASN A 264 -22.68 -9.20 5.67
CA ASN A 264 -21.85 -8.91 6.84
C ASN A 264 -22.66 -9.11 8.13
N LYS A 265 -22.26 -10.13 8.88
CA LYS A 265 -22.91 -10.61 10.10
C LYS A 265 -22.62 -9.69 11.30
N PRO A 266 -23.53 -9.59 12.29
CA PRO A 266 -23.27 -8.83 13.50
C PRO A 266 -22.04 -9.33 14.29
N LEU A 267 -21.33 -8.45 15.02
CA LEU A 267 -20.20 -8.90 15.85
C LEU A 267 -20.64 -9.79 17.01
N ALA A 268 -21.90 -9.73 17.43
CA ALA A 268 -22.46 -10.65 18.42
C ALA A 268 -22.38 -12.12 17.94
N GLU A 269 -22.47 -12.36 16.62
CA GLU A 269 -22.29 -13.69 16.03
C GLU A 269 -20.81 -13.99 15.77
N MET A 270 -20.06 -13.03 15.22
CA MET A 270 -18.67 -13.25 14.81
C MET A 270 -17.66 -13.28 15.96
N ALA A 271 -17.96 -12.56 17.04
CA ALA A 271 -17.10 -12.41 18.22
C ALA A 271 -17.94 -12.48 19.52
N PRO A 272 -18.56 -13.64 19.83
CA PRO A 272 -19.48 -13.79 20.97
C PRO A 272 -18.80 -13.62 22.33
N ALA A 273 -17.46 -13.69 22.39
CA ALA A 273 -16.68 -13.49 23.60
C ALA A 273 -16.59 -12.01 24.03
N LEU A 274 -16.87 -11.06 23.14
CA LEU A 274 -16.90 -9.64 23.50
C LEU A 274 -18.17 -9.33 24.30
N ASP A 275 -18.10 -8.34 25.19
CA ASP A 275 -19.31 -7.79 25.82
C ASP A 275 -20.02 -6.78 24.89
N ALA A 276 -21.19 -6.29 25.31
CA ALA A 276 -21.98 -5.35 24.53
C ALA A 276 -21.28 -3.98 24.34
N ALA A 277 -20.52 -3.52 25.33
CA ALA A 277 -19.82 -2.24 25.26
C ALA A 277 -18.61 -2.33 24.31
N GLN A 278 -17.87 -3.43 24.36
CA GLN A 278 -16.77 -3.72 23.44
C GLN A 278 -17.26 -3.82 22.00
N ARG A 279 -18.37 -4.53 21.75
CA ARG A 279 -18.98 -4.56 20.41
C ARG A 279 -19.40 -3.18 19.94
N LYS A 280 -20.11 -2.42 20.78
CA LYS A 280 -20.55 -1.06 20.43
C LYS A 280 -19.36 -0.16 20.06
N LEU A 281 -18.24 -0.25 20.79
CA LEU A 281 -17.04 0.53 20.49
C LEU A 281 -16.47 0.22 19.09
N ILE A 282 -16.52 -1.04 18.66
CA ILE A 282 -16.01 -1.48 17.36
C ILE A 282 -17.01 -1.14 16.24
N GLU A 283 -18.29 -1.44 16.45
CA GLU A 283 -19.38 -1.18 15.48
C GLU A 283 -19.59 0.33 15.26
N GLY A 284 -19.34 1.17 16.27
CA GLY A 284 -19.64 2.60 16.20
C GLY A 284 -21.13 2.88 16.36
N GLU A 285 -21.55 4.08 15.94
CA GLU A 285 -22.92 4.59 16.18
C GLU A 285 -23.87 4.43 14.99
N ASP A 286 -23.38 4.06 13.79
CA ASP A 286 -24.19 3.95 12.58
C ASP A 286 -23.88 2.69 11.76
N ASP A 287 -24.78 2.30 10.85
CA ASP A 287 -24.64 1.08 10.06
C ASP A 287 -23.51 1.08 9.01
N LYS A 288 -22.72 2.17 8.89
CA LYS A 288 -21.64 2.21 7.89
C LYS A 288 -20.56 1.17 8.18
N TRP A 289 -20.40 0.72 9.43
CA TRP A 289 -19.46 -0.33 9.77
C TRP A 289 -19.75 -1.66 9.05
N ARG A 290 -20.97 -1.84 8.54
CA ARG A 290 -21.40 -3.01 7.77
C ARG A 290 -21.00 -2.97 6.30
N GLY A 291 -20.42 -1.88 5.80
CA GLY A 291 -19.76 -1.87 4.50
C GLY A 291 -18.46 -2.68 4.55
N ASP A 292 -18.14 -3.42 3.50
CA ASP A 292 -17.00 -4.36 3.50
C ASP A 292 -15.68 -3.69 3.92
N GLU A 293 -15.44 -2.42 3.53
CA GLU A 293 -14.22 -1.69 3.87
C GLU A 293 -14.06 -1.38 5.36
N ARG A 294 -15.17 -1.29 6.12
CA ARG A 294 -15.18 -1.02 7.56
C ARG A 294 -15.39 -2.30 8.36
N TYR A 295 -16.11 -3.26 7.79
CA TYR A 295 -16.39 -4.54 8.39
C TYR A 295 -15.11 -5.36 8.60
N LEU A 296 -14.22 -5.40 7.60
CA LEU A 296 -12.94 -6.13 7.74
C LEU A 296 -12.06 -5.58 8.89
N PRO A 297 -11.78 -4.27 8.98
CA PRO A 297 -11.10 -3.69 10.14
C PRO A 297 -11.80 -3.96 11.48
N ALA A 298 -13.14 -3.97 11.50
CA ALA A 298 -13.92 -4.30 12.69
C ALA A 298 -13.73 -5.77 13.14
N LEU A 299 -13.70 -6.72 12.20
CA LEU A 299 -13.37 -8.12 12.48
C LEU A 299 -11.96 -8.27 13.04
N SER A 300 -10.99 -7.51 12.52
CA SER A 300 -9.63 -7.47 13.07
C SER A 300 -9.61 -6.97 14.52
N GLU A 301 -10.29 -5.86 14.79
CA GLU A 301 -10.36 -5.28 16.13
C GLU A 301 -11.03 -6.23 17.14
N ALA A 302 -12.08 -6.92 16.68
CA ALA A 302 -12.81 -7.92 17.45
C ALA A 302 -12.02 -9.22 17.68
N GLY A 303 -10.85 -9.39 17.05
CA GLY A 303 -10.01 -10.57 17.20
C GLY A 303 -10.54 -11.81 16.45
N VAL A 304 -11.40 -11.61 15.44
CA VAL A 304 -11.89 -12.70 14.58
C VAL A 304 -10.70 -13.26 13.79
N PRO A 305 -10.47 -14.59 13.76
CA PRO A 305 -9.37 -15.18 13.00
C PRO A 305 -9.49 -14.93 11.50
N ALA A 306 -8.36 -14.74 10.80
CA ALA A 306 -8.33 -14.41 9.36
C ALA A 306 -9.10 -15.42 8.50
N GLU A 307 -9.05 -16.71 8.84
CA GLU A 307 -9.76 -17.78 8.14
C GLU A 307 -11.29 -17.70 8.24
N GLN A 308 -11.82 -16.85 9.14
CA GLN A 308 -13.26 -16.60 9.30
C GLN A 308 -13.69 -15.26 8.68
N ARG A 309 -12.76 -14.49 8.12
CA ARG A 309 -13.02 -13.19 7.49
C ARG A 309 -13.18 -13.39 5.98
N VAL A 310 -14.33 -13.93 5.60
CA VAL A 310 -14.63 -14.39 4.22
C VAL A 310 -15.36 -13.30 3.44
N PHE A 311 -14.83 -12.96 2.25
CA PHE A 311 -15.42 -11.99 1.31
C PHE A 311 -15.68 -12.66 -0.05
N GLY A 312 -15.01 -12.26 -1.14
CA GLY A 312 -15.22 -12.89 -2.45
C GLY A 312 -16.61 -12.60 -3.04
N ARG A 313 -17.28 -13.62 -3.61
CA ARG A 313 -18.59 -13.44 -4.28
C ARG A 313 -19.61 -12.79 -3.35
N GLY A 314 -20.30 -11.76 -3.85
CA GLY A 314 -21.26 -10.97 -3.06
C GLY A 314 -20.63 -9.83 -2.23
N HIS A 315 -19.31 -9.71 -2.24
CA HIS A 315 -18.56 -8.63 -1.59
C HIS A 315 -17.72 -7.84 -2.60
N TYR A 316 -17.30 -6.64 -2.20
CA TYR A 316 -16.79 -5.60 -3.11
C TYR A 316 -15.37 -5.13 -2.75
N LEU A 317 -14.56 -6.01 -2.15
CA LEU A 317 -13.15 -5.76 -1.87
C LEU A 317 -12.31 -6.18 -3.08
N ARG A 318 -11.76 -5.19 -3.80
CA ARG A 318 -10.90 -5.43 -4.98
C ARG A 318 -9.58 -6.11 -4.59
N PRO A 319 -9.04 -7.05 -5.38
CA PRO A 319 -7.74 -7.65 -5.13
C PRO A 319 -6.58 -6.76 -5.60
N PRO A 320 -5.39 -6.80 -4.95
CA PRO A 320 -4.17 -6.23 -5.51
C PRO A 320 -3.78 -6.89 -6.85
N MET A 321 -3.00 -6.18 -7.67
CA MET A 321 -2.47 -6.73 -8.92
C MET A 321 -1.39 -7.78 -8.65
N ILE A 322 -0.30 -7.38 -7.99
CA ILE A 322 0.80 -8.27 -7.61
C ILE A 322 0.84 -8.37 -6.08
N HIS A 323 0.67 -9.58 -5.52
CA HIS A 323 0.60 -9.76 -4.07
C HIS A 323 1.44 -10.95 -3.60
N PHE A 324 2.38 -10.70 -2.69
CA PHE A 324 3.26 -11.74 -2.15
C PHE A 324 3.16 -11.78 -0.63
N ILE A 325 2.90 -12.94 -0.04
CA ILE A 325 2.83 -13.09 1.41
C ILE A 325 3.95 -14.00 1.90
N ASN A 326 4.71 -13.54 2.89
CA ASN A 326 5.72 -14.35 3.59
C ASN A 326 6.78 -14.94 2.61
N CYS A 327 7.26 -14.12 1.68
CA CYS A 327 8.20 -14.54 0.65
C CYS A 327 9.64 -14.08 0.95
N SER A 328 10.65 -14.69 0.32
CA SER A 328 12.04 -14.26 0.48
C SER A 328 12.86 -14.38 -0.80
N ASN A 329 13.87 -13.51 -0.97
CA ASN A 329 14.73 -13.48 -2.17
C ASN A 329 13.88 -13.32 -3.44
N VAL A 330 13.40 -12.10 -3.65
CA VAL A 330 12.41 -11.77 -4.69
C VAL A 330 12.98 -10.71 -5.63
N LEU A 331 12.82 -10.92 -6.93
CA LEU A 331 13.16 -9.94 -7.96
C LEU A 331 11.93 -9.59 -8.81
N LEU A 332 11.56 -8.32 -8.82
CA LEU A 332 10.63 -7.71 -9.76
C LEU A 332 11.43 -6.79 -10.69
N GLN A 333 11.42 -7.02 -12.00
CA GLN A 333 12.29 -6.24 -12.88
C GLN A 333 11.75 -5.97 -14.29
N GLY A 334 11.91 -4.75 -14.79
CA GLY A 334 11.95 -4.47 -16.24
C GLY A 334 10.60 -4.50 -16.97
N TYR A 335 9.50 -4.87 -16.33
CA TYR A 335 8.17 -4.90 -16.95
C TYR A 335 7.41 -3.57 -16.77
N HIS A 336 6.36 -3.40 -17.57
CA HIS A 336 5.32 -2.40 -17.37
C HIS A 336 4.10 -3.06 -16.74
N VAL A 337 3.61 -2.56 -15.61
CA VAL A 337 2.32 -2.95 -15.02
C VAL A 337 1.34 -1.80 -15.17
N ARG A 338 0.11 -2.11 -15.61
CA ARG A 338 -0.90 -1.08 -15.86
C ARG A 338 -2.33 -1.47 -15.57
N ASN A 339 -3.19 -0.47 -15.48
CA ASN A 339 -4.65 -0.60 -15.35
C ASN A 339 -5.04 -1.57 -14.21
N THR A 340 -4.48 -1.39 -13.01
CA THR A 340 -4.65 -2.35 -11.92
C THR A 340 -6.00 -2.20 -11.21
N PRO A 341 -6.61 -3.29 -10.70
CA PRO A 341 -7.87 -3.18 -9.94
C PRO A 341 -7.76 -2.35 -8.66
N PHE A 342 -6.61 -2.45 -7.99
CA PHE A 342 -6.28 -1.87 -6.68
C PHE A 342 -4.75 -1.63 -6.65
N TRP A 343 -4.10 -1.75 -5.48
CA TRP A 343 -2.64 -1.63 -5.31
C TRP A 343 -1.87 -2.45 -6.35
N GLN A 344 -0.88 -1.81 -6.98
CA GLN A 344 -0.13 -2.41 -8.09
C GLN A 344 0.83 -3.50 -7.59
N HIS A 345 1.51 -3.26 -6.47
CA HIS A 345 2.44 -4.20 -5.86
C HIS A 345 2.31 -4.21 -4.34
N HIS A 346 1.91 -5.33 -3.76
CA HIS A 346 1.68 -5.47 -2.33
C HIS A 346 2.42 -6.69 -1.76
N PRO A 347 3.74 -6.61 -1.55
CA PRO A 347 4.48 -7.59 -0.79
C PRO A 347 4.25 -7.40 0.71
N VAL A 348 3.90 -8.49 1.40
CA VAL A 348 3.62 -8.58 2.82
C VAL A 348 4.62 -9.52 3.47
N ASN A 349 5.29 -9.07 4.53
CA ASN A 349 6.26 -9.88 5.28
C ASN A 349 7.34 -10.52 4.38
N CYS A 350 7.75 -9.79 3.33
CA CYS A 350 8.77 -10.25 2.40
C CYS A 350 10.17 -9.85 2.86
N ARG A 351 11.18 -10.68 2.54
CA ARG A 351 12.58 -10.40 2.89
C ARG A 351 13.51 -10.47 1.69
N ASN A 352 14.50 -9.59 1.62
CA ASN A 352 15.42 -9.49 0.49
C ASN A 352 14.64 -9.33 -0.84
N LEU A 353 13.93 -8.22 -0.94
CA LEU A 353 13.05 -7.91 -2.05
C LEU A 353 13.66 -6.79 -2.89
N VAL A 354 13.73 -6.99 -4.21
CA VAL A 354 14.16 -5.97 -5.16
C VAL A 354 13.05 -5.71 -6.16
N ILE A 355 12.71 -4.45 -6.35
CA ILE A 355 11.97 -3.95 -7.51
C ILE A 355 12.87 -2.97 -8.26
N ARG A 356 13.12 -3.25 -9.54
CA ARG A 356 14.07 -2.48 -10.35
C ARG A 356 13.57 -2.25 -11.76
N GLN A 357 13.72 -1.04 -12.30
CA GLN A 357 13.37 -0.75 -13.71
C GLN A 357 11.93 -1.13 -14.06
N VAL A 358 11.01 -1.09 -13.10
CA VAL A 358 9.58 -1.32 -13.35
C VAL A 358 8.92 0.00 -13.69
N HIS A 359 8.07 -0.01 -14.73
CA HIS A 359 7.12 1.06 -14.99
C HIS A 359 5.77 0.67 -14.38
N ALA A 360 5.27 1.46 -13.43
CA ALA A 360 4.03 1.21 -12.72
C ALA A 360 3.03 2.34 -13.03
N GLU A 361 2.05 2.07 -13.91
CA GLU A 361 1.14 3.07 -14.48
C GLU A 361 -0.33 2.68 -14.23
N SER A 362 -0.96 3.23 -13.20
CA SER A 362 -2.39 3.03 -12.97
C SER A 362 -2.97 4.20 -12.21
N ARG A 363 -3.90 4.92 -12.85
CA ARG A 363 -4.53 6.15 -12.33
C ARG A 363 -5.97 5.95 -11.86
N GLY A 364 -6.34 4.70 -11.59
CA GLY A 364 -7.60 4.32 -10.97
C GLY A 364 -7.62 4.54 -9.45
N PRO A 365 -8.76 4.31 -8.78
CA PRO A 365 -8.89 4.48 -7.33
C PRO A 365 -8.02 3.51 -6.56
N ASN A 366 -7.25 4.00 -5.58
CA ASN A 366 -6.34 3.20 -4.75
C ASN A 366 -5.33 2.40 -5.59
N SER A 367 -4.77 3.06 -6.61
CA SER A 367 -3.76 2.47 -7.49
C SER A 367 -2.35 2.84 -7.03
N ASP A 368 -2.08 2.57 -5.74
CA ASP A 368 -0.77 2.76 -5.13
C ASP A 368 0.29 1.97 -5.93
N GLY A 369 1.46 2.57 -6.15
CA GLY A 369 2.49 2.00 -7.02
C GLY A 369 3.26 0.84 -6.37
N PHE A 370 3.71 1.00 -5.12
CA PHE A 370 4.43 -0.04 -4.39
C PHE A 370 4.20 0.05 -2.87
N ASP A 371 3.68 -1.04 -2.29
CA ASP A 371 3.19 -1.13 -0.92
C ASP A 371 3.95 -2.20 -0.10
N PRO A 372 5.24 -2.00 0.24
CA PRO A 372 5.94 -2.95 1.09
C PRO A 372 5.37 -2.92 2.50
N GLU A 373 4.61 -3.96 2.85
CA GLU A 373 3.96 -4.12 4.15
C GLU A 373 4.75 -5.09 5.04
N ALA A 374 5.22 -4.64 6.21
CA ALA A 374 6.01 -5.44 7.15
C ALA A 374 7.22 -6.15 6.50
N CYS A 375 7.78 -5.59 5.43
CA CYS A 375 8.91 -6.15 4.70
C CYS A 375 10.25 -5.75 5.35
N ASP A 376 11.28 -6.59 5.16
CA ASP A 376 12.63 -6.34 5.65
C ASP A 376 13.68 -6.51 4.56
N ARG A 377 14.59 -5.52 4.41
CA ARG A 377 15.60 -5.45 3.35
C ARG A 377 14.94 -5.38 1.97
N VAL A 378 14.51 -4.17 1.62
CA VAL A 378 13.88 -3.86 0.34
C VAL A 378 14.73 -2.85 -0.41
N LEU A 379 14.93 -3.08 -1.70
CA LEU A 379 15.55 -2.13 -2.62
C LEU A 379 14.56 -1.80 -3.75
N VAL A 380 14.22 -0.52 -3.86
CA VAL A 380 13.44 0.07 -4.95
C VAL A 380 14.40 0.95 -5.74
N GLU A 381 14.65 0.62 -7.02
CA GLU A 381 15.56 1.43 -7.82
C GLU A 381 15.26 1.54 -9.31
N ASP A 382 15.54 2.70 -9.89
CA ASP A 382 15.40 2.93 -11.33
C ASP A 382 13.96 2.71 -11.86
N CYS A 383 12.95 2.84 -11.00
CA CYS A 383 11.53 2.65 -11.34
C CYS A 383 10.86 3.98 -11.72
N VAL A 384 9.77 3.88 -12.48
CA VAL A 384 8.86 4.99 -12.76
C VAL A 384 7.47 4.66 -12.22
N PHE A 385 6.89 5.59 -11.46
CA PHE A 385 5.56 5.45 -10.87
C PHE A 385 4.64 6.57 -11.39
N ASP A 386 3.51 6.19 -11.96
CA ASP A 386 2.40 7.07 -12.34
C ASP A 386 1.11 6.50 -11.73
N SER A 387 0.72 7.04 -10.58
CA SER A 387 -0.23 6.40 -9.66
C SER A 387 -1.46 7.28 -9.42
N GLY A 388 -2.63 6.66 -9.30
CA GLY A 388 -3.88 7.34 -8.91
C GLY A 388 -4.03 7.59 -7.40
N ASP A 389 -3.07 7.09 -6.61
CA ASP A 389 -2.95 7.24 -5.15
C ASP A 389 -1.44 7.37 -4.81
N ASP A 390 -0.94 6.91 -3.66
CA ASP A 390 0.49 7.02 -3.31
C ASP A 390 1.42 6.29 -4.31
N CYS A 391 2.51 6.91 -4.79
CA CYS A 391 3.49 6.24 -5.66
C CYS A 391 4.17 5.08 -4.92
N ILE A 392 4.61 5.33 -3.68
CA ILE A 392 5.14 4.33 -2.77
C ILE A 392 4.51 4.57 -1.40
N ALA A 393 3.90 3.54 -0.81
CA ALA A 393 3.33 3.58 0.52
C ALA A 393 3.88 2.43 1.39
N ILE A 394 4.81 2.73 2.29
CA ILE A 394 5.36 1.75 3.23
C ILE A 394 4.34 1.52 4.34
N LYS A 395 4.05 0.25 4.64
CA LYS A 395 2.99 -0.16 5.59
C LYS A 395 3.50 -1.24 6.55
N ALA A 396 2.77 -1.51 7.61
CA ALA A 396 3.09 -2.50 8.63
C ALA A 396 1.83 -2.97 9.40
N GLY A 397 0.74 -3.28 8.69
CA GLY A 397 -0.48 -3.73 9.33
C GLY A 397 -1.37 -2.61 9.86
N LYS A 398 -2.65 -2.93 10.04
CA LYS A 398 -3.68 -2.03 10.59
C LYS A 398 -4.39 -2.70 11.77
N ASN A 399 -4.82 -1.92 12.75
CA ASN A 399 -5.53 -2.39 13.94
C ASN A 399 -4.71 -3.43 14.71
N ARG A 400 -5.27 -4.62 14.90
CA ARG A 400 -4.66 -5.74 15.63
C ARG A 400 -3.91 -6.71 14.72
N ASP A 401 -4.01 -6.56 13.40
CA ASP A 401 -3.31 -7.40 12.42
C ASP A 401 -1.85 -6.96 12.24
N THR A 402 -1.07 -7.02 13.33
CA THR A 402 0.33 -6.59 13.40
C THR A 402 1.32 -7.75 13.52
N GLN A 403 0.86 -8.99 13.31
CA GLN A 403 1.62 -10.20 13.58
C GLN A 403 2.89 -10.36 12.74
N TYR A 404 3.00 -9.66 11.62
CA TYR A 404 4.20 -9.68 10.77
C TYR A 404 5.31 -8.74 11.26
N GLY A 405 5.01 -7.86 12.22
CA GLY A 405 5.97 -6.92 12.79
C GLY A 405 6.23 -5.69 11.90
N PRO A 406 7.35 -4.99 12.10
CA PRO A 406 7.61 -3.72 11.45
C PRO A 406 8.12 -3.87 10.01
N ALA A 407 7.82 -2.87 9.17
CA ALA A 407 8.55 -2.66 7.92
C ALA A 407 9.87 -1.94 8.20
N ARG A 408 10.98 -2.46 7.66
CA ARG A 408 12.31 -1.90 7.93
C ARG A 408 13.38 -2.19 6.90
N ASN A 409 14.45 -1.41 6.96
CA ASN A 409 15.61 -1.55 6.06
C ASN A 409 15.20 -1.40 4.59
N ILE A 410 14.57 -0.28 4.26
CA ILE A 410 14.03 -0.04 2.91
C ILE A 410 14.81 1.09 2.27
N VAL A 411 15.39 0.84 1.09
CA VAL A 411 16.08 1.84 0.27
C VAL A 411 15.28 2.12 -0.99
N ILE A 412 15.00 3.39 -1.25
CA ILE A 412 14.36 3.90 -2.47
C ILE A 412 15.36 4.84 -3.13
N GLN A 413 15.79 4.54 -4.36
CA GLN A 413 16.78 5.35 -5.04
C GLN A 413 16.57 5.47 -6.55
N ARG A 414 16.93 6.62 -7.14
CA ARG A 414 16.92 6.83 -8.61
C ARG A 414 15.57 6.51 -9.27
N CYS A 415 14.47 6.76 -8.57
CA CYS A 415 13.13 6.58 -9.12
C CYS A 415 12.53 7.92 -9.55
N THR A 416 11.59 7.86 -10.50
CA THR A 416 10.79 9.00 -10.95
C THR A 416 9.33 8.80 -10.56
N MET A 417 8.72 9.80 -9.94
CA MET A 417 7.30 9.81 -9.59
C MET A 417 6.58 10.88 -10.44
N GLN A 418 5.64 10.44 -11.27
CA GLN A 418 4.93 11.28 -12.25
C GLN A 418 3.68 11.94 -11.69
N SER A 419 2.90 11.22 -10.88
CA SER A 419 1.76 11.75 -10.12
C SER A 419 1.33 10.77 -9.02
N GLY A 420 0.53 11.26 -8.08
CA GLY A 420 -0.04 10.48 -6.98
C GLY A 420 -0.48 11.29 -5.77
N HIS A 421 -0.99 10.61 -4.74
CA HIS A 421 -1.38 11.24 -3.47
C HIS A 421 -0.19 11.50 -2.55
N GLY A 422 0.93 10.82 -2.79
CA GLY A 422 2.16 10.92 -2.03
C GLY A 422 3.30 10.26 -2.78
N ALA A 423 4.40 10.97 -3.03
CA ALA A 423 5.51 10.38 -3.79
C ALA A 423 6.27 9.33 -2.95
N VAL A 424 6.59 9.67 -1.70
CA VAL A 424 7.05 8.71 -0.69
C VAL A 424 6.20 8.85 0.56
N THR A 425 5.40 7.83 0.83
CA THR A 425 4.45 7.79 1.94
C THR A 425 4.80 6.70 2.94
N LEU A 426 4.74 7.03 4.23
CA LEU A 426 4.76 6.06 5.34
C LEU A 426 3.36 6.06 5.98
N GLY A 427 2.66 4.92 5.94
CA GLY A 427 1.32 4.75 6.50
C GLY A 427 0.18 4.78 5.45
N SER A 428 -1.09 4.84 5.87
CA SER A 428 -1.56 5.05 7.25
C SER A 428 -1.49 3.78 8.11
N GLU A 429 -1.38 2.62 7.48
CA GLU A 429 -1.39 1.31 8.10
C GLU A 429 -0.01 0.99 8.66
N MET A 430 0.35 1.59 9.79
CA MET A 430 1.69 1.51 10.40
C MET A 430 1.70 0.89 11.81
N SER A 431 0.67 0.13 12.15
CA SER A 431 0.44 -0.39 13.51
C SER A 431 1.56 -1.29 14.03
N GLY A 432 2.23 -2.04 13.16
CA GLY A 432 3.41 -2.87 13.47
C GLY A 432 4.72 -2.10 13.58
N GLY A 433 4.73 -0.82 13.17
CA GLY A 433 5.90 0.06 13.14
C GLY A 433 6.59 0.13 11.77
N ILE A 434 7.15 1.30 11.45
CA ILE A 434 7.98 1.51 10.26
C ILE A 434 9.28 2.19 10.71
N GLU A 435 10.42 1.59 10.36
CA GLU A 435 11.73 2.16 10.71
C GLU A 435 12.86 1.89 9.73
N HIS A 436 13.85 2.78 9.68
CA HIS A 436 15.03 2.65 8.83
C HIS A 436 14.64 2.61 7.34
N VAL A 437 14.04 3.71 6.91
CA VAL A 437 13.68 3.98 5.51
C VAL A 437 14.63 5.05 4.96
N TYR A 438 15.16 4.81 3.77
CA TYR A 438 16.15 5.66 3.11
C TYR A 438 15.67 6.01 1.71
N ALA A 439 15.32 7.27 1.46
CA ALA A 439 14.93 7.78 0.14
C ALA A 439 16.02 8.71 -0.38
N ARG A 440 16.63 8.40 -1.54
CA ARG A 440 17.69 9.24 -2.11
C ARG A 440 17.64 9.39 -3.62
N ASP A 441 18.11 10.53 -4.10
CA ASP A 441 18.34 10.75 -5.53
C ASP A 441 17.06 10.49 -6.35
N LEU A 442 15.94 11.06 -5.89
CA LEU A 442 14.61 10.88 -6.49
C LEU A 442 14.18 12.13 -7.25
N VAL A 443 13.39 11.93 -8.30
CA VAL A 443 12.73 13.01 -9.04
C VAL A 443 11.23 12.84 -8.92
N PHE A 444 10.58 13.78 -8.25
CA PHE A 444 9.12 13.87 -8.23
C PHE A 444 8.73 14.83 -9.34
N GLU A 445 8.71 14.31 -10.56
CA GLU A 445 8.53 15.09 -11.77
C GLU A 445 7.20 15.83 -11.75
N ASN A 446 6.15 15.19 -11.22
CA ASN A 446 4.79 15.75 -11.22
C ASN A 446 4.36 16.16 -12.65
N ALA A 447 4.57 15.29 -13.64
CA ALA A 447 4.33 15.61 -15.06
C ALA A 447 2.87 15.99 -15.35
N HIS A 448 1.92 15.51 -14.53
CA HIS A 448 0.50 15.79 -14.67
C HIS A 448 0.02 17.00 -13.85
N TRP A 449 0.94 17.88 -13.38
CA TRP A 449 0.64 19.01 -12.48
C TRP A 449 -0.55 19.89 -12.92
N GLN A 450 -0.81 20.00 -14.23
CA GLN A 450 -1.93 20.77 -14.78
C GLN A 450 -3.29 20.14 -14.50
N THR A 451 -3.40 18.81 -14.57
CA THR A 451 -4.67 18.09 -14.52
C THR A 451 -4.81 17.33 -13.21
N ASP A 452 -3.89 16.40 -12.94
CA ASP A 452 -3.85 15.52 -11.78
C ASP A 452 -2.49 15.66 -11.06
N PRO A 453 -2.29 16.74 -10.28
CA PRO A 453 -1.02 17.00 -9.63
C PRO A 453 -0.71 16.02 -8.50
N LEU A 454 0.58 15.76 -8.29
CA LEU A 454 1.09 15.19 -7.06
C LEU A 454 0.58 15.99 -5.86
N ASN A 455 -0.10 15.31 -4.92
CA ASN A 455 -0.67 15.98 -3.75
C ASN A 455 0.40 16.39 -2.74
N ILE A 456 1.31 15.47 -2.40
CA ILE A 456 2.35 15.63 -1.37
C ILE A 456 3.64 14.94 -1.83
N ALA A 457 4.80 15.54 -1.58
CA ALA A 457 6.10 14.92 -1.91
C ALA A 457 6.54 13.91 -0.84
N ILE A 458 6.61 14.32 0.43
CA ILE A 458 7.05 13.49 1.55
C ILE A 458 5.92 13.43 2.58
N ARG A 459 5.36 12.23 2.79
CA ARG A 459 4.11 12.05 3.52
C ARG A 459 4.22 11.02 4.64
N LEU A 460 3.78 11.38 5.85
CA LEU A 460 3.62 10.45 6.97
C LEU A 460 2.16 10.49 7.42
N LYS A 461 1.54 9.32 7.62
CA LYS A 461 0.11 9.21 7.95
C LYS A 461 -0.08 8.25 9.13
N THR A 462 -0.82 8.67 10.14
CA THR A 462 -1.25 7.80 11.25
C THR A 462 -2.41 8.45 12.01
N ASN A 463 -3.03 7.73 12.95
CA ASN A 463 -4.04 8.27 13.85
C ASN A 463 -4.10 7.44 15.15
N MET A 464 -5.00 7.82 16.05
CA MET A 464 -5.19 7.20 17.37
C MET A 464 -5.70 5.74 17.33
N ASN A 465 -6.06 5.20 16.16
CA ASN A 465 -6.39 3.80 16.00
C ASN A 465 -5.15 2.91 15.76
N ARG A 466 -4.06 3.49 15.23
CA ARG A 466 -2.94 2.70 14.73
C ARG A 466 -1.98 2.21 15.81
N GLY A 467 -1.64 3.03 16.81
CA GLY A 467 -0.48 2.77 17.66
C GLY A 467 0.81 2.73 16.84
N GLY A 468 1.74 1.85 17.22
CA GLY A 468 2.98 1.66 16.47
C GLY A 468 3.86 2.92 16.42
N TYR A 469 4.74 2.97 15.43
CA TYR A 469 5.69 4.08 15.27
C TYR A 469 6.07 4.32 13.81
N LEU A 470 6.39 5.57 13.49
CA LEU A 470 7.12 5.98 12.29
C LEU A 470 8.43 6.62 12.74
N ARG A 471 9.58 5.98 12.48
CA ARG A 471 10.87 6.54 12.92
C ARG A 471 12.05 6.21 12.02
N HIS A 472 13.16 6.89 12.20
CA HIS A 472 14.40 6.66 11.46
C HIS A 472 14.15 6.73 9.94
N PHE A 473 13.57 7.83 9.50
CA PHE A 473 13.30 8.11 8.09
C PHE A 473 14.29 9.13 7.57
N TYR A 474 15.06 8.76 6.55
CA TYR A 474 16.14 9.56 5.99
C TYR A 474 15.84 9.85 4.53
N VAL A 475 15.81 11.13 4.16
CA VAL A 475 15.55 11.61 2.81
C VAL A 475 16.70 12.50 2.38
N LYS A 476 17.30 12.26 1.21
CA LYS A 476 18.31 13.17 0.64
C LYS A 476 18.19 13.35 -0.87
N ASN A 477 18.60 14.50 -1.37
CA ASN A 477 18.74 14.77 -2.81
C ASN A 477 17.44 14.50 -3.58
N ILE A 478 16.41 15.29 -3.29
CA ILE A 478 15.10 15.18 -3.96
C ILE A 478 14.88 16.40 -4.83
N LYS A 479 14.49 16.16 -6.09
CA LYS A 479 14.07 17.23 -7.00
C LYS A 479 12.57 17.12 -7.27
N VAL A 480 11.87 18.25 -7.14
CA VAL A 480 10.43 18.37 -7.43
C VAL A 480 10.24 19.51 -8.44
N PRO A 481 10.62 19.32 -9.72
CA PRO A 481 10.70 20.41 -10.69
C PRO A 481 9.36 21.11 -10.92
N ASN A 482 8.25 20.36 -10.92
CA ASN A 482 6.92 20.91 -11.20
C ASN A 482 6.05 21.06 -9.94
N GLY A 483 6.67 21.32 -8.78
CA GLY A 483 5.96 21.55 -7.52
C GLY A 483 5.04 20.40 -7.10
N VAL A 484 4.09 20.70 -6.22
CA VAL A 484 2.95 19.84 -5.83
C VAL A 484 1.64 20.63 -5.97
N GLN A 485 0.52 20.06 -5.56
CA GLN A 485 -0.78 20.75 -5.58
C GLN A 485 -0.72 22.16 -4.93
N LEU A 486 -1.34 23.13 -5.60
CA LEU A 486 -1.32 24.56 -5.20
C LEU A 486 -2.45 24.98 -4.26
N SER A 487 -3.37 24.08 -3.95
CA SER A 487 -4.54 24.30 -3.09
C SER A 487 -4.52 23.40 -1.85
N ALA A 488 -5.02 23.92 -0.73
CA ALA A 488 -5.14 23.17 0.51
C ALA A 488 -6.14 22.01 0.41
N SER A 489 -5.87 20.94 1.15
CA SER A 489 -6.85 19.93 1.52
C SER A 489 -6.50 19.31 2.87
N HIS A 490 -7.52 18.97 3.65
CA HIS A 490 -7.42 18.29 4.94
C HIS A 490 -8.60 17.32 5.12
N TYR A 491 -8.43 16.31 5.98
CA TYR A 491 -9.51 15.41 6.34
C TYR A 491 -10.45 16.05 7.37
N ALA A 492 -11.71 15.61 7.39
CA ALA A 492 -12.67 16.06 8.38
C ALA A 492 -12.21 15.63 9.79
N LEU A 493 -12.18 16.60 10.69
CA LEU A 493 -11.86 16.39 12.10
C LEU A 493 -13.07 15.85 12.87
N LEU A 494 -12.83 15.28 14.05
CA LEU A 494 -13.91 14.94 14.98
C LEU A 494 -14.57 16.20 15.58
N PRO A 495 -15.88 16.13 15.93
CA PRO A 495 -16.55 17.20 16.66
C PRO A 495 -15.80 17.57 17.95
N GLY A 496 -15.56 18.86 18.18
CA GLY A 496 -14.83 19.35 19.36
C GLY A 496 -13.30 19.28 19.25
N SER A 497 -12.76 18.93 18.08
CA SER A 497 -11.31 18.94 17.85
C SER A 497 -10.70 20.33 18.16
N PRO A 498 -9.53 20.39 18.83
CA PRO A 498 -8.84 21.64 19.14
C PRO A 498 -8.10 22.24 17.93
N ILE A 499 -8.12 21.56 16.78
CA ILE A 499 -7.34 21.94 15.60
C ILE A 499 -8.08 23.02 14.79
N ASP A 500 -7.42 24.17 14.60
CA ASP A 500 -7.86 25.17 13.61
C ASP A 500 -7.45 24.71 12.21
N THR A 501 -8.44 24.38 11.38
CA THR A 501 -8.24 23.92 9.99
C THR A 501 -7.96 25.06 9.02
N LYS A 502 -8.04 26.32 9.46
CA LYS A 502 -7.76 27.47 8.61
C LYS A 502 -6.31 27.41 8.11
N GLY A 503 -6.17 27.20 6.81
CA GLY A 503 -4.86 27.09 6.16
C GLY A 503 -4.16 25.75 6.34
N LEU A 504 -4.82 24.70 6.84
CA LEU A 504 -4.23 23.36 7.01
C LEU A 504 -4.27 22.54 5.71
N SER A 505 -3.13 21.94 5.36
CA SER A 505 -2.90 21.22 4.09
C SER A 505 -2.34 19.80 4.28
N THR A 506 -2.84 19.03 5.24
CA THR A 506 -2.29 17.69 5.57
C THR A 506 -2.67 16.58 4.57
N ALA A 507 -3.78 16.72 3.84
CA ALA A 507 -4.26 15.71 2.89
C ALA A 507 -3.76 15.92 1.46
N ALA A 508 -3.58 17.18 1.03
CA ALA A 508 -2.94 17.56 -0.24
C ALA A 508 -2.48 19.01 -0.18
N GLY A 509 -1.44 19.37 -0.93
CA GLY A 509 -0.95 20.74 -1.11
C GLY A 509 0.29 21.11 -0.29
N ALA A 510 0.76 20.21 0.58
CA ALA A 510 2.01 20.38 1.30
C ALA A 510 3.17 19.65 0.60
N VAL A 511 4.39 20.22 0.60
CA VAL A 511 5.57 19.45 0.15
C VAL A 511 5.90 18.36 1.18
N ILE A 512 6.00 18.74 2.47
CA ILE A 512 6.18 17.81 3.59
C ILE A 512 4.91 17.82 4.43
N SER A 513 4.26 16.66 4.55
CA SER A 513 3.06 16.50 5.38
C SER A 513 3.22 15.36 6.38
N PHE A 514 3.03 15.66 7.66
CA PHE A 514 2.87 14.66 8.71
C PHE A 514 1.44 14.81 9.22
N ASP A 515 0.61 13.82 8.92
CA ASP A 515 -0.80 13.77 9.29
C ASP A 515 -0.99 12.67 10.33
N CYS A 516 -0.81 13.01 11.61
CA CYS A 516 -0.97 12.09 12.73
C CYS A 516 -2.39 12.07 13.31
N ASP A 517 -3.33 12.71 12.61
CA ASP A 517 -4.77 12.63 12.84
C ASP A 517 -5.47 12.26 11.52
N TYR A 518 -4.90 11.29 10.81
CA TYR A 518 -5.40 10.86 9.51
C TYR A 518 -6.81 10.26 9.63
N GLN A 519 -7.80 10.91 9.01
CA GLN A 519 -9.19 10.45 8.92
C GLN A 519 -9.76 9.89 10.26
N PRO A 520 -9.82 10.68 11.34
CA PRO A 520 -10.14 10.15 12.67
C PRO A 520 -11.59 9.65 12.76
N GLY A 521 -12.49 10.17 11.92
CA GLY A 521 -13.86 9.70 11.79
C GLY A 521 -14.04 8.41 10.96
N ALA A 522 -12.97 7.87 10.35
CA ALA A 522 -13.02 6.60 9.64
C ALA A 522 -12.86 5.39 10.57
N ASP A 523 -12.24 5.57 11.73
CA ASP A 523 -11.94 4.51 12.68
C ASP A 523 -12.71 4.70 14.01
N SER A 524 -13.59 3.75 14.35
CA SER A 524 -14.39 3.80 15.58
C SER A 524 -13.55 3.62 16.85
N VAL A 525 -12.49 2.80 16.79
CA VAL A 525 -11.62 2.49 17.92
C VAL A 525 -10.38 3.37 17.89
N ARG A 526 -10.19 4.26 18.87
CA ARG A 526 -9.11 5.24 18.93
C ARG A 526 -8.41 5.17 20.29
N LEU A 527 -7.72 4.07 20.54
CA LEU A 527 -7.19 3.71 21.86
C LEU A 527 -5.66 3.68 21.92
N ARG A 528 -4.97 3.92 20.81
CA ARG A 528 -3.56 3.58 20.62
C ARG A 528 -2.81 4.79 20.03
N PRO A 529 -2.23 5.66 20.88
CA PRO A 529 -1.42 6.77 20.41
C PRO A 529 -0.26 6.27 19.54
N PRO A 530 -0.09 6.83 18.33
CA PRO A 530 1.07 6.55 17.50
C PRO A 530 2.28 7.39 17.93
N GLU A 531 3.47 6.93 17.60
CA GLU A 531 4.70 7.71 17.75
C GLU A 531 5.30 8.10 16.41
N VAL A 532 5.71 9.36 16.25
CA VAL A 532 6.46 9.83 15.08
C VAL A 532 7.72 10.55 15.54
N SER A 533 8.89 10.07 15.12
CA SER A 533 10.16 10.68 15.50
C SER A 533 11.32 10.40 14.56
N ASP A 534 12.45 11.08 14.74
CA ASP A 534 13.71 10.74 14.05
C ASP A 534 13.57 10.77 12.52
N VAL A 535 13.11 11.92 12.01
CA VAL A 535 12.96 12.17 10.58
C VAL A 535 14.01 13.18 10.13
N HIS A 536 14.79 12.83 9.12
CA HIS A 536 15.87 13.64 8.58
C HIS A 536 15.67 13.85 7.09
N ILE A 537 15.49 15.11 6.68
CA ILE A 537 15.26 15.49 5.29
C ILE A 537 16.35 16.48 4.88
N GLU A 538 17.08 16.19 3.82
CA GLU A 538 18.15 17.06 3.33
C GLU A 538 18.15 17.24 1.82
N ASN A 539 18.60 18.40 1.34
CA ASN A 539 18.80 18.67 -0.09
C ASN A 539 17.55 18.41 -0.94
N VAL A 540 16.42 19.00 -0.55
CA VAL A 540 15.18 19.01 -1.34
C VAL A 540 15.06 20.33 -2.09
N SER A 541 14.82 20.30 -3.40
CA SER A 541 14.57 21.49 -4.22
C SER A 541 13.23 21.39 -4.95
N VAL A 542 12.38 22.41 -4.81
CA VAL A 542 11.03 22.45 -5.38
C VAL A 542 10.90 23.63 -6.34
N GLY A 543 10.52 23.34 -7.59
CA GLY A 543 10.25 24.35 -8.60
C GLY A 543 8.82 24.89 -8.51
N ASN A 544 8.59 26.04 -9.15
CA ASN A 544 7.28 26.68 -9.21
C ASN A 544 6.58 26.33 -10.53
N VAL A 545 5.26 26.19 -10.48
CA VAL A 545 4.38 26.03 -11.64
C VAL A 545 3.30 27.10 -11.65
N ALA A 546 2.61 27.25 -12.79
CA ALA A 546 1.52 28.19 -12.96
C ALA A 546 0.24 27.45 -13.40
N LYS A 547 -0.75 27.35 -12.51
CA LYS A 547 -2.03 26.65 -12.75
C LYS A 547 -3.20 27.57 -12.40
N GLY A 548 -4.13 27.75 -13.34
CA GLY A 548 -5.37 28.50 -13.09
C GLY A 548 -5.15 29.94 -12.63
N GLY A 549 -4.13 30.63 -13.14
CA GLY A 549 -3.78 32.00 -12.74
C GLY A 549 -3.03 32.11 -11.40
N VAL A 550 -2.81 30.99 -10.70
CA VAL A 550 -2.02 30.91 -9.47
C VAL A 550 -0.64 30.38 -9.83
N SER A 551 0.41 31.05 -9.34
CA SER A 551 1.80 30.58 -9.46
C SER A 551 2.36 30.22 -8.10
N GLY A 552 3.04 29.09 -8.00
CA GLY A 552 3.68 28.64 -6.77
C GLY A 552 4.28 27.25 -6.89
N SER A 553 5.01 26.83 -5.87
CA SER A 553 5.57 25.48 -5.75
C SER A 553 4.63 24.49 -5.07
N CYS A 554 3.78 24.99 -4.17
CA CYS A 554 2.89 24.22 -3.31
C CYS A 554 1.85 25.16 -2.68
N TYR A 555 0.84 24.64 -2.00
CA TYR A 555 0.05 25.46 -1.07
C TYR A 555 0.85 25.81 0.19
N GLN A 556 1.42 24.80 0.86
CA GLN A 556 2.25 24.92 2.06
C GLN A 556 3.58 24.18 1.89
N ALA A 557 4.67 24.71 2.46
CA ALA A 557 5.95 24.01 2.41
C ALA A 557 5.96 22.83 3.39
N ILE A 558 5.56 23.09 4.65
CA ILE A 558 5.61 22.11 5.74
C ILE A 558 4.30 22.16 6.52
N ALA A 559 3.63 21.03 6.65
CA ALA A 559 2.46 20.86 7.53
C ALA A 559 2.69 19.65 8.44
N ILE A 560 2.77 19.87 9.76
CA ILE A 560 2.92 18.80 10.75
C ILE A 560 1.79 18.89 11.76
N LEU A 561 0.80 18.01 11.59
CA LEU A 561 -0.24 17.73 12.56
C LEU A 561 0.20 16.52 13.39
N GLY A 562 0.69 16.76 14.60
CA GLY A 562 1.00 15.72 15.57
C GLY A 562 -0.25 15.07 16.16
N PRO A 563 -0.10 13.95 16.90
CA PRO A 563 -1.23 13.20 17.42
C PRO A 563 -2.16 14.05 18.30
N VAL A 564 -3.47 13.91 18.12
CA VAL A 564 -4.48 14.75 18.79
C VAL A 564 -5.08 14.00 19.98
N VAL A 565 -4.73 14.42 21.21
CA VAL A 565 -5.11 13.69 22.44
C VAL A 565 -6.63 13.61 22.66
N SER A 566 -7.39 14.62 22.23
CA SER A 566 -8.86 14.65 22.38
C SER A 566 -9.57 13.54 21.60
N ASP A 567 -8.89 12.92 20.63
CA ASP A 567 -9.49 11.90 19.76
C ASP A 567 -9.47 10.51 20.41
N TYR A 568 -8.73 10.35 21.53
CA TYR A 568 -8.74 9.14 22.33
C TYR A 568 -10.11 8.87 22.92
N ASN A 569 -10.66 7.68 22.68
CA ASN A 569 -11.99 7.28 23.17
C ASN A 569 -11.97 6.06 24.09
N GLY A 570 -10.84 5.83 24.76
CA GLY A 570 -10.66 4.73 25.69
C GLY A 570 -10.94 5.05 27.15
N PRO A 571 -10.77 4.06 28.04
CA PRO A 571 -10.89 4.29 29.46
C PRO A 571 -9.81 5.29 29.96
N PRO A 572 -10.13 6.18 30.90
CA PRO A 572 -9.15 7.06 31.52
C PRO A 572 -8.26 6.30 32.53
N PRO A 573 -7.04 6.80 32.82
CA PRO A 573 -6.40 7.94 32.16
C PRO A 573 -5.96 7.59 30.73
N ALA A 574 -6.01 8.57 29.83
CA ALA A 574 -5.48 8.38 28.48
C ALA A 574 -3.98 8.05 28.53
N PRO A 575 -3.48 7.13 27.69
CA PRO A 575 -2.05 6.90 27.55
C PRO A 575 -1.32 8.17 27.10
N PRO A 576 -0.02 8.32 27.42
CA PRO A 576 0.76 9.47 26.96
C PRO A 576 0.70 9.62 25.44
N VAL A 577 0.31 10.81 24.99
CA VAL A 577 0.31 11.19 23.57
C VAL A 577 1.53 12.06 23.32
N LEU A 578 2.56 11.50 22.69
CA LEU A 578 3.82 12.20 22.48
C LEU A 578 3.75 13.13 21.26
N PRO A 579 4.42 14.29 21.30
CA PRO A 579 4.57 15.12 20.12
C PRO A 579 5.39 14.41 19.03
N VAL A 580 5.18 14.85 17.79
CA VAL A 580 6.16 14.61 16.71
C VAL A 580 7.48 15.21 17.15
N ARG A 581 8.58 14.45 17.12
CA ARG A 581 9.84 14.90 17.71
C ARG A 581 11.11 14.52 16.97
N ARG A 582 12.16 15.30 17.15
CA ARG A 582 13.49 15.05 16.52
C ARG A 582 13.36 15.00 14.99
N VAL A 583 12.82 16.07 14.43
CA VAL A 583 12.71 16.26 12.98
C VAL A 583 13.78 17.26 12.56
N THR A 584 14.59 16.93 11.57
CA THR A 584 15.59 17.83 11.00
C THR A 584 15.34 18.00 9.51
N ILE A 585 15.19 19.23 9.05
CA ILE A 585 15.09 19.60 7.65
C ILE A 585 16.24 20.54 7.34
N ARG A 586 17.09 20.20 6.36
CA ARG A 586 18.27 21.02 6.06
C ARG A 586 18.59 21.17 4.58
N ASN A 587 19.18 22.30 4.21
CA ASN A 587 19.62 22.59 2.84
C ASN A 587 18.49 22.40 1.81
N CYS A 588 17.27 22.78 2.17
CA CYS A 588 16.09 22.63 1.30
C CYS A 588 15.67 23.99 0.75
N ASP A 589 15.18 24.01 -0.48
CA ASP A 589 14.48 25.14 -1.09
C ASP A 589 13.09 24.69 -1.54
N PHE A 590 12.06 25.22 -0.87
CA PHE A 590 10.67 24.85 -1.13
C PHE A 590 9.98 25.76 -2.14
N GLY A 591 10.71 26.64 -2.85
CA GLY A 591 10.14 27.54 -3.85
C GLY A 591 9.22 28.58 -3.22
N ILE A 592 8.13 28.94 -3.90
CA ILE A 592 7.19 29.98 -3.46
C ILE A 592 5.83 29.32 -3.13
N PRO A 593 5.51 29.08 -1.85
CA PRO A 593 4.19 28.59 -1.47
C PRO A 593 3.10 29.62 -1.77
N VAL A 594 1.93 29.15 -2.20
CA VAL A 594 0.74 29.98 -2.39
C VAL A 594 0.27 30.58 -1.05
N ASN A 595 0.32 29.81 0.03
CA ASN A 595 0.05 30.31 1.37
C ASN A 595 1.31 30.98 1.98
N ALA A 596 1.69 32.13 1.41
CA ALA A 596 2.86 32.89 1.88
C ALA A 596 2.72 33.40 3.33
N ALA A 597 1.48 33.56 3.83
CA ALA A 597 1.21 34.00 5.19
C ALA A 597 1.50 32.91 6.24
N GLN A 598 1.30 31.64 5.89
CA GLN A 598 1.53 30.50 6.78
C GLN A 598 2.12 29.31 6.01
N PRO A 599 3.38 29.41 5.54
CA PRO A 599 3.99 28.36 4.75
C PRO A 599 4.44 27.15 5.60
N ILE A 600 4.50 27.32 6.93
CA ILE A 600 4.76 26.28 7.92
C ILE A 600 3.57 26.25 8.90
N TRP A 601 2.96 25.07 9.09
CA TRP A 601 1.88 24.85 10.04
C TRP A 601 2.24 23.69 10.97
N LEU A 602 2.09 23.85 12.29
CA LEU A 602 2.51 22.88 13.31
C LEU A 602 1.47 22.73 14.41
N TYR A 603 1.27 21.51 14.91
CA TYR A 603 0.54 21.19 16.14
C TYR A 603 1.15 19.98 16.83
N ASN A 604 1.35 20.04 18.15
CA ASN A 604 1.93 18.96 18.96
C ASN A 604 3.28 18.47 18.40
N VAL A 605 4.21 19.41 18.27
CA VAL A 605 5.55 19.21 17.68
C VAL A 605 6.62 19.70 18.65
N ALA A 606 7.65 18.88 18.86
CA ALA A 606 8.81 19.23 19.65
C ALA A 606 10.10 19.09 18.82
N ASP A 607 10.98 20.08 18.87
CA ASP A 607 12.32 20.02 18.28
C ASP A 607 12.32 19.83 16.74
N LEU A 608 11.50 20.58 16.00
CA LEU A 608 11.64 20.68 14.54
C LEU A 608 12.81 21.63 14.24
N THR A 609 13.94 21.08 13.80
CA THR A 609 15.11 21.86 13.42
C THR A 609 15.11 22.15 11.92
N LEU A 610 15.15 23.43 11.57
CA LEU A 610 15.36 23.94 10.21
C LEU A 610 16.79 24.52 10.12
N ASP A 611 17.59 24.03 9.19
CA ASP A 611 19.00 24.45 9.00
C ASP A 611 19.25 24.76 7.51
N ASN A 612 19.51 26.02 7.17
CA ASN A 612 19.64 26.48 5.78
C ASN A 612 18.44 26.06 4.90
N VAL A 613 17.21 26.30 5.40
CA VAL A 613 15.96 26.05 4.66
C VAL A 613 15.47 27.35 4.03
N ARG A 614 15.10 27.33 2.74
CA ARG A 614 14.53 28.48 2.03
C ARG A 614 13.07 28.25 1.69
N ILE A 615 12.23 29.24 1.99
CA ILE A 615 10.80 29.26 1.66
C ILE A 615 10.43 30.67 1.21
N GLY A 616 9.88 30.82 0.01
CA GLY A 616 9.53 32.13 -0.56
C GLY A 616 10.73 33.07 -0.64
N GLY A 617 11.94 32.53 -0.88
CA GLY A 617 13.20 33.29 -0.88
C GLY A 617 13.76 33.63 0.50
N LYS A 618 13.02 33.41 1.59
CA LYS A 618 13.49 33.65 2.96
C LYS A 618 14.24 32.42 3.49
N ARG A 619 15.47 32.64 3.98
CA ARG A 619 16.26 31.62 4.67
C ARG A 619 15.82 31.48 6.14
N LEU A 620 15.77 30.26 6.62
CA LEU A 620 15.39 29.86 7.98
C LEU A 620 16.47 28.94 8.56
N ASP A 621 17.00 29.33 9.72
CA ASP A 621 17.95 28.58 10.55
C ASP A 621 17.44 28.67 12.00
N THR A 622 16.50 27.79 12.38
CA THR A 622 15.74 27.91 13.63
C THR A 622 15.26 26.55 14.13
N VAL A 623 14.91 26.47 15.42
CA VAL A 623 14.18 25.34 15.99
C VAL A 623 12.74 25.79 16.29
N LEU A 624 11.76 24.97 15.94
CA LEU A 624 10.32 25.24 16.11
C LEU A 624 9.69 24.19 17.02
N HIS A 625 8.71 24.63 17.80
CA HIS A 625 7.89 23.84 18.70
C HIS A 625 6.45 24.37 18.63
N ALA A 626 5.44 23.50 18.83
CA ALA A 626 4.03 23.88 18.78
C ALA A 626 3.16 22.98 19.65
#